data_AF-A0A6J5D3H5-F1
#
_entry.id   AF-A0A6J5D3H5-F1
#
_cell.length_a   1.000
_cell.length_b   1.000
_cell.length_c   1.000
_cell.angle_alpha   90.00
_cell.angle_beta   90.00
_cell.angle_gamma   90.00
#
_symmetry.space_group_name_H-M   'P 1'
#
loop_
_entity.id
_entity.type
_entity.pdbx_description
1 polymer ?
#
loop_
_entity_poly.entity_id
_entity_poly.type
_entity_poly.pdbx_seq_one_letter_code
_entity_poly.pdbx_strand_id
1 'polypeptide(L)'
;MKPLILVAAAAAFAAASVAYAAGSTPDADAQARADANEAAGLPDLRQINRPGAEVTSKVDFADIRRTPSFHEKSKSGTEVTEYRDRGKPVEIDVKSNFGTRYQMSSTPDTSPKPHDAGVPITRLPSLNLRY
;
A
#
# COMPACT_ATOMS: atom_id res chain seq x y z
N MET A 1 -58.68 -34.84 -27.46
CA MET A 1 -58.91 -33.49 -28.00
C MET A 1 -57.96 -32.54 -27.28
N LYS A 2 -57.09 -31.83 -28.01
CA LYS A 2 -56.28 -30.69 -27.49
C LYS A 2 -57.21 -29.51 -27.18
N PRO A 3 -56.83 -28.59 -26.27
CA PRO A 3 -56.13 -27.39 -26.73
C PRO A 3 -54.96 -26.92 -25.84
N LEU A 4 -54.06 -26.19 -26.48
CA LEU A 4 -52.91 -25.46 -25.93
C LEU A 4 -53.29 -24.00 -25.61
N ILE A 5 -52.37 -23.34 -24.90
CA ILE A 5 -52.08 -21.89 -24.86
C ILE A 5 -52.61 -21.15 -23.62
N LEU A 6 -51.68 -20.78 -22.72
CA LEU A 6 -51.41 -19.39 -22.38
C LEU A 6 -49.99 -19.26 -21.80
N VAL A 7 -49.13 -18.61 -22.59
CA VAL A 7 -47.82 -18.06 -22.22
C VAL A 7 -48.05 -16.72 -21.51
N ALA A 8 -47.06 -16.31 -20.70
CA ALA A 8 -46.81 -14.95 -20.18
C ALA A 8 -47.29 -14.63 -18.75
N ALA A 9 -46.48 -15.03 -17.76
CA ALA A 9 -46.41 -14.34 -16.46
C ALA A 9 -45.10 -14.65 -15.72
N ALA A 10 -43.95 -14.52 -16.39
CA ALA A 10 -42.63 -14.68 -15.76
C ALA A 10 -41.72 -13.46 -16.05
N ALA A 11 -42.31 -12.26 -16.07
CA ALA A 11 -41.62 -10.99 -16.28
C ALA A 11 -42.11 -9.91 -15.30
N ALA A 12 -42.41 -10.29 -14.06
CA ALA A 12 -42.87 -9.37 -13.02
C ALA A 12 -42.14 -9.56 -11.67
N PHE A 13 -40.90 -10.05 -11.70
CA PHE A 13 -40.04 -10.17 -10.52
C PHE A 13 -38.64 -9.60 -10.79
N ALA A 14 -38.59 -8.47 -11.50
CA ALA A 14 -37.36 -7.77 -11.84
C ALA A 14 -37.47 -6.25 -11.63
N ALA A 15 -38.26 -5.81 -10.64
CA ALA A 15 -38.50 -4.40 -10.37
C ALA A 15 -38.66 -4.09 -8.87
N ALA A 16 -37.78 -4.62 -8.01
CA ALA A 16 -37.84 -4.26 -6.59
C ALA A 16 -36.55 -4.51 -5.78
N SER A 17 -35.33 -4.33 -6.31
CA SER A 17 -34.14 -4.51 -5.44
C SER A 17 -32.83 -3.84 -5.88
N VAL A 18 -32.84 -2.71 -6.61
CA VAL A 18 -31.58 -2.00 -6.87
C VAL A 18 -31.79 -0.49 -6.81
N ALA A 19 -31.71 0.09 -5.61
CA ALA A 19 -31.40 1.51 -5.43
C ALA A 19 -31.14 1.81 -3.95
N TYR A 20 -30.00 1.40 -3.42
CA TYR A 20 -29.47 1.98 -2.17
C TYR A 20 -27.95 2.08 -2.22
N ALA A 21 -27.44 2.78 -3.24
CA ALA A 21 -26.07 3.27 -3.32
C ALA A 21 -25.93 4.23 -4.52
N ALA A 22 -26.72 5.31 -4.53
CA ALA A 22 -26.44 6.44 -5.40
C ALA A 22 -26.06 7.60 -4.49
N GLY A 23 -24.79 8.02 -4.55
CA GLY A 23 -24.40 9.34 -4.07
C GLY A 23 -25.36 10.35 -4.70
N SER A 24 -25.93 11.22 -3.88
CA SER A 24 -26.90 12.22 -4.28
C SER A 24 -26.36 12.99 -5.48
N THR A 25 -26.95 12.77 -6.66
CA THR A 25 -26.87 13.71 -7.78
C THR A 25 -27.36 15.05 -7.27
N PRO A 26 -26.62 16.16 -7.45
CA PRO A 26 -27.07 17.46 -6.97
C PRO A 26 -28.43 17.75 -7.60
N ASP A 27 -29.42 18.06 -6.75
CA ASP A 27 -30.74 18.50 -7.18
C ASP A 27 -30.57 19.66 -8.18
N ALA A 28 -31.42 19.75 -9.20
CA ALA A 28 -31.34 20.80 -10.21
C ALA A 28 -31.32 22.22 -9.60
N ASP A 29 -31.97 22.38 -8.44
CA ASP A 29 -31.95 23.60 -7.64
C ASP A 29 -30.58 23.93 -7.02
N ALA A 30 -29.78 22.92 -6.66
CA ALA A 30 -28.42 23.10 -6.16
C ALA A 30 -27.46 23.55 -7.27
N GLN A 31 -27.67 23.06 -8.49
CA GLN A 31 -26.89 23.45 -9.67
C GLN A 31 -27.14 24.92 -10.02
N ALA A 32 -28.41 25.35 -10.08
CA ALA A 32 -28.77 26.74 -10.39
C ALA A 32 -28.24 27.73 -9.34
N ARG A 33 -28.16 27.33 -8.07
CA ARG A 33 -27.56 28.14 -6.99
C ARG A 33 -26.04 28.23 -7.11
N ALA A 34 -25.36 27.16 -7.54
CA ALA A 34 -23.93 27.18 -7.77
C ALA A 34 -23.56 28.14 -8.92
N ASP A 35 -24.32 28.12 -10.03
CA ASP A 35 -24.11 29.00 -11.18
C ASP A 35 -24.37 30.48 -10.82
N ALA A 36 -25.39 30.75 -10.00
CA ALA A 36 -25.68 32.10 -9.49
C ALA A 36 -24.56 32.63 -8.56
N ASN A 37 -23.93 31.77 -7.78
CA ASN A 37 -22.81 32.14 -6.90
C ASN A 37 -21.53 32.45 -7.70
N GLU A 38 -21.29 31.73 -8.80
CA GLU A 38 -20.17 32.01 -9.73
C GLU A 38 -20.36 33.37 -10.42
N ALA A 39 -21.59 33.70 -10.85
CA ALA A 39 -21.93 35.00 -11.41
C ALA A 39 -21.76 36.17 -10.40
N ALA A 40 -21.91 35.88 -9.11
CA ALA A 40 -21.66 36.83 -8.02
C ALA A 40 -20.16 36.93 -7.64
N GLY A 41 -19.26 36.27 -8.37
CA GLY A 41 -17.82 36.32 -8.17
C GLY A 41 -17.33 35.50 -6.97
N LEU A 42 -18.17 34.62 -6.40
CA LEU A 42 -17.73 33.66 -5.40
C LEU A 42 -17.00 32.48 -6.08
N PRO A 43 -16.05 31.82 -5.37
CA PRO A 43 -15.37 30.63 -5.89
C PRO A 43 -16.33 29.48 -6.24
N ASP A 44 -16.08 28.79 -7.36
CA ASP A 44 -16.89 27.66 -7.84
C ASP A 44 -16.85 26.49 -6.84
N LEU A 45 -18.02 26.21 -6.24
CA LEU A 45 -18.20 25.16 -5.23
C LEU A 45 -17.89 23.76 -5.76
N ARG A 46 -18.00 23.54 -7.09
CA ARG A 46 -17.69 22.25 -7.72
C ARG A 46 -16.19 21.99 -7.77
N GLN A 47 -15.39 23.05 -7.92
CA GLN A 47 -13.93 22.95 -7.92
C GLN A 47 -13.39 22.68 -6.51
N ILE A 48 -14.03 23.25 -5.50
CA ILE A 48 -13.68 23.06 -4.09
C ILE A 48 -14.02 21.63 -3.63
N ASN A 49 -15.21 21.13 -3.99
CA ASN A 49 -15.66 19.81 -3.59
C ASN A 49 -15.33 18.73 -4.63
N ARG A 50 -14.15 18.80 -5.27
CA ARG A 50 -13.70 17.67 -6.10
C ARG A 50 -13.48 16.46 -5.19
N PRO A 51 -13.93 15.25 -5.57
CA PRO A 51 -13.53 14.06 -4.85
C PRO A 51 -12.00 13.98 -4.84
N GLY A 52 -11.45 13.60 -3.67
CA GLY A 52 -10.00 13.53 -3.46
C GLY A 52 -9.34 12.76 -4.60
N ALA A 53 -8.26 13.31 -5.17
CA ALA A 53 -7.54 12.66 -6.24
C ALA A 53 -7.06 11.29 -5.75
N GLU A 54 -7.47 10.21 -6.43
CA GLU A 54 -6.92 8.89 -6.15
C GLU A 54 -5.43 8.91 -6.49
N VAL A 55 -4.59 8.85 -5.45
CA VAL A 55 -3.14 8.77 -5.60
C VAL A 55 -2.80 7.36 -6.04
N THR A 56 -2.72 7.14 -7.35
CA THR A 56 -2.32 5.84 -7.93
C THR A 56 -0.80 5.73 -8.05
N SER A 57 -0.04 6.08 -7.02
CA SER A 57 1.38 5.74 -7.00
C SER A 57 1.55 4.26 -6.65
N LYS A 58 1.16 3.38 -7.57
CA LYS A 58 1.54 1.97 -7.51
C LYS A 58 3.00 1.89 -7.91
N VAL A 59 3.89 1.82 -6.92
CA VAL A 59 5.29 1.49 -7.16
C VAL A 59 5.31 0.01 -7.55
N ASP A 60 5.67 -0.29 -8.79
CA ASP A 60 5.84 -1.66 -9.26
C ASP A 60 7.10 -2.26 -8.63
N PHE A 61 6.92 -2.97 -7.50
CA PHE A 61 8.00 -3.66 -6.79
C PHE A 61 8.67 -4.77 -7.63
N ALA A 62 8.10 -5.12 -8.78
CA ALA A 62 8.61 -6.14 -9.68
C ALA A 62 9.97 -5.77 -10.31
N ASP A 63 10.25 -4.47 -10.49
CA ASP A 63 11.48 -3.98 -11.14
C ASP A 63 12.61 -3.67 -10.14
N ILE A 64 12.35 -3.81 -8.84
CA ILE A 64 13.35 -3.60 -7.77
C ILE A 64 14.10 -4.93 -7.49
N ARG A 65 14.46 -5.67 -8.54
CA ARG A 65 15.30 -6.87 -8.39
C ARG A 65 16.75 -6.42 -8.34
N ARG A 66 17.40 -6.59 -7.19
CA ARG A 66 18.84 -6.31 -7.05
C ARG A 66 19.62 -7.15 -8.07
N THR A 67 20.54 -6.51 -8.78
CA THR A 67 21.45 -7.20 -9.70
C THR A 67 22.52 -7.94 -8.89
N PRO A 68 22.63 -9.28 -9.00
CA PRO A 68 23.67 -10.03 -8.31
C PRO A 68 25.03 -9.75 -8.95
N SER A 69 26.06 -9.62 -8.11
CA SER A 69 27.46 -9.49 -8.57
C SER A 69 28.07 -10.83 -8.94
N PHE A 70 27.67 -11.88 -8.22
CA PHE A 70 28.08 -13.25 -8.48
C PHE A 70 26.89 -14.19 -8.29
N HIS A 71 26.76 -15.17 -9.17
CA HIS A 71 25.73 -16.19 -9.06
C HIS A 71 26.30 -17.52 -9.54
N GLU A 72 26.26 -18.52 -8.66
CA GLU A 72 26.70 -19.87 -8.97
C GLU A 72 25.66 -20.88 -8.50
N LYS A 73 25.34 -21.82 -9.39
CA LYS A 73 24.53 -22.99 -9.07
C LYS A 73 25.42 -24.23 -9.13
N SER A 74 25.74 -24.77 -7.97
CA SER A 74 26.54 -26.00 -7.84
C SER A 74 25.78 -27.22 -8.37
N LYS A 75 26.51 -28.23 -8.85
CA LYS A 75 25.93 -29.54 -9.26
C LYS A 75 25.17 -30.24 -8.13
N SER A 76 25.53 -29.95 -6.88
CA SER A 76 24.83 -30.42 -5.68
C SER A 76 23.43 -29.84 -5.50
N GLY A 77 23.07 -28.81 -6.28
CA GLY A 77 21.82 -28.07 -6.18
C GLY A 77 21.88 -26.85 -5.24
N THR A 78 23.03 -26.59 -4.61
CA THR A 78 23.24 -25.38 -3.80
C THR A 78 23.42 -24.16 -4.71
N GLU A 79 22.65 -23.12 -4.46
CA GLU A 79 22.71 -21.84 -5.17
C GLU A 79 23.34 -20.79 -4.27
N VAL A 80 24.38 -20.13 -4.75
CA VAL A 80 25.07 -19.03 -4.07
C VAL A 80 24.87 -17.77 -4.90
N THR A 81 24.30 -16.74 -4.28
CA THR A 81 24.11 -15.42 -4.91
C THR A 81 24.76 -14.36 -4.04
N GLU A 82 25.66 -13.58 -4.63
CA GLU A 82 26.33 -12.46 -3.97
C GLU A 82 25.78 -11.13 -4.51
N TYR A 83 25.65 -10.16 -3.63
CA TYR A 83 25.28 -8.79 -3.92
C TYR A 83 26.39 -7.84 -3.43
N ARG A 84 27.02 -7.15 -4.38
CA ARG A 84 27.99 -6.06 -4.15
C ARG A 84 27.37 -4.72 -4.54
N ASP A 85 26.57 -4.18 -3.64
CA ASP A 85 26.02 -2.83 -3.80
C ASP A 85 27.06 -1.79 -3.39
N ARG A 86 27.21 -0.71 -4.17
CA ARG A 86 28.18 0.34 -3.87
C ARG A 86 27.85 1.00 -2.52
N GLY A 87 28.83 1.05 -1.63
CA GLY A 87 28.69 1.68 -0.31
C GLY A 87 27.94 0.84 0.73
N LYS A 88 27.55 -0.40 0.40
CA LYS A 88 27.00 -1.35 1.37
C LYS A 88 27.99 -2.51 1.57
N PRO A 89 27.96 -3.15 2.74
CA PRO A 89 28.61 -4.44 2.91
C PRO A 89 28.13 -5.47 1.89
N VAL A 90 29.02 -6.41 1.54
CA VAL A 90 28.65 -7.60 0.75
C VAL A 90 27.55 -8.37 1.46
N GLU A 91 26.55 -8.80 0.69
CA GLU A 91 25.52 -9.74 1.12
C GLU A 91 25.62 -11.01 0.26
N ILE A 92 25.61 -12.17 0.88
CA ILE A 92 25.67 -13.48 0.23
C ILE A 92 24.48 -14.30 0.68
N ASP A 93 23.64 -14.72 -0.26
CA ASP A 93 22.54 -15.65 -0.07
C ASP A 93 22.98 -17.04 -0.54
N VAL A 94 23.00 -18.01 0.39
CA VAL A 94 23.25 -19.42 0.10
C VAL A 94 21.94 -20.18 0.31
N LYS A 95 21.42 -20.77 -0.76
CA LYS A 95 20.28 -21.68 -0.72
C LYS A 95 20.80 -23.10 -0.96
N SER A 96 20.72 -23.94 0.07
CA SER A 96 21.06 -25.35 -0.07
C SER A 96 19.92 -26.11 -0.74
N ASN A 97 20.26 -27.19 -1.45
CA ASN A 97 19.28 -28.13 -2.00
C ASN A 97 18.42 -28.80 -0.89
N PHE A 98 18.96 -28.91 0.32
CA PHE A 98 18.24 -29.47 1.48
C PHE A 98 17.25 -28.49 2.12
N GLY A 99 16.98 -27.35 1.48
CA GLY A 99 16.00 -26.36 1.94
C GLY A 99 16.50 -25.39 3.01
N THR A 100 17.76 -25.50 3.43
CA THR A 100 18.38 -24.49 4.32
C THR A 100 18.77 -23.26 3.52
N ARG A 101 18.56 -22.09 4.11
CA ARG A 101 19.00 -20.81 3.56
C ARG A 101 19.84 -20.10 4.61
N TYR A 102 21.03 -19.68 4.21
CA TYR A 102 21.90 -18.82 5.00
C TYR A 102 22.10 -17.51 4.25
N GLN A 103 21.94 -16.41 4.98
CA GLN A 103 22.33 -15.09 4.51
C GLN A 103 23.55 -14.66 5.31
N MET A 104 24.63 -14.32 4.62
CA MET A 104 25.86 -13.82 5.22
C MET A 104 26.06 -12.38 4.75
N SER A 105 26.06 -11.43 5.69
CA SER A 105 26.45 -10.04 5.45
C SER A 105 27.66 -9.69 6.31
N SER A 106 28.33 -8.56 6.06
CA SER A 106 29.32 -8.12 7.05
C SER A 106 28.64 -7.84 8.37
N THR A 107 29.38 -8.10 9.46
CA THR A 107 28.93 -7.73 10.79
C THR A 107 28.63 -6.23 10.82
N PRO A 108 27.51 -5.82 11.43
CA PRO A 108 27.28 -4.40 11.69
C PRO A 108 28.40 -3.87 12.58
N ASP A 109 28.75 -2.60 12.41
CA ASP A 109 29.70 -1.93 13.30
C ASP A 109 29.11 -1.84 14.71
N THR A 110 29.68 -2.61 15.64
CA THR A 110 29.29 -2.67 17.06
C THR A 110 30.17 -1.79 17.95
N SER A 111 30.99 -0.90 17.35
CA SER A 111 31.81 0.02 18.12
C SER A 111 30.93 0.89 19.02
N PRO A 112 31.34 1.14 20.29
CA PRO A 112 30.61 2.04 21.17
C PRO A 112 30.58 3.44 20.54
N LYS A 113 29.39 3.96 20.30
CA LYS A 113 29.20 5.31 19.75
C LYS A 113 28.97 6.30 20.89
N PRO A 114 29.59 7.49 20.84
CA PRO A 114 29.29 8.56 21.79
C PRO A 114 27.79 8.86 21.79
N HIS A 115 27.24 9.12 22.98
CA HIS A 115 25.85 9.55 23.12
C HIS A 115 25.65 10.91 22.43
N ASP A 116 24.61 11.04 21.63
CA ASP A 116 24.25 12.30 20.97
C ASP A 116 23.66 13.27 22.00
N ALA A 117 24.25 14.47 22.10
CA ALA A 117 23.80 15.52 23.03
C ALA A 117 22.37 16.00 22.73
N GLY A 118 21.84 15.76 21.51
CA GLY A 118 20.45 16.07 21.14
C GLY A 118 19.42 15.06 21.64
N VAL A 119 19.84 13.87 22.09
CA VAL A 119 18.93 12.84 22.62
C VAL A 119 18.90 12.93 24.15
N PRO A 120 17.75 13.28 24.75
CA PRO A 120 17.65 13.35 26.20
C PRO A 120 17.89 11.97 26.80
N ILE A 121 18.86 11.86 27.69
CA ILE A 121 19.09 10.65 28.48
C ILE A 121 17.86 10.46 29.37
N THR A 122 17.16 9.34 29.23
CA THR A 122 16.08 8.96 30.15
C THR A 122 16.69 8.68 31.52
N ARG A 123 16.82 9.72 32.34
CA ARG A 123 17.23 9.61 33.73
C ARG A 123 16.05 9.07 34.52
N LEU A 124 16.20 7.87 35.05
CA LEU A 124 15.23 7.34 36.00
C LEU A 124 15.40 8.05 37.35
N PRO A 125 14.31 8.34 38.07
CA PRO A 125 14.40 8.90 39.40
C PRO A 125 15.09 7.92 40.35
N SER A 126 15.92 8.44 41.26
CA SER A 126 16.46 7.64 42.35
C SER A 126 15.43 7.50 43.47
N LEU A 127 15.30 6.30 44.02
CA LEU A 127 14.51 6.03 45.22
C LEU A 127 15.45 5.98 46.42
N ASN A 128 15.26 6.88 47.39
CA ASN A 128 15.95 6.81 48.68
C ASN A 128 15.11 5.97 49.65
N LEU A 129 15.61 4.80 50.02
CA LEU A 129 15.02 3.97 51.08
C LEU A 129 15.53 4.47 52.44
N ARG A 130 14.61 4.79 53.34
CA ARG A 130 14.89 5.06 54.76
C ARG A 130 14.34 3.90 55.58
N TYR A 131 15.17 3.32 56.43
CA TYR A 131 14.80 2.29 57.40
C TYR A 131 14.67 2.93 58.78
#